data_AF-A0AAE0DP82-F1
#
_entry.id   AF-A0AAE0DP82-F1
#
_cell.length_a   1.000
_cell.length_b   1.000
_cell.length_c   1.000
_cell.angle_alpha   90.00
_cell.angle_beta   90.00
_cell.angle_gamma   90.00
#
_symmetry.space_group_name_H-M   'P 1'
#
loop_
_entity.id
_entity.type
_entity.pdbx_description
1 polymer ?
#
loop_
_entity_poly.entity_id
_entity_poly.type
_entity_poly.pdbx_seq_one_letter_code
_entity_poly.pdbx_strand_id
1 'polypeptide(L)'
;MFTTTDATELGVEWRDQPCPAGAARISLPHLPHGASGPSVGERITVMPWYVAVGDDGETLEVQEAGNRNELAIAHRDSVATRYSPSGLANRYGKIPFRLPATTEVTGVSAISDAVVGRRQWSSPAVRLEMSVLFGTSDAARDKLL
;
A
#
# COMPACT_ATOMS: atom_id res chain seq x y z
N MET A 1 -23.39 -13.67 4.85
CA MET A 1 -23.39 -13.59 3.37
C MET A 1 -24.37 -12.51 3.02
N PHE A 2 -24.02 -11.57 2.14
CA PHE A 2 -24.94 -10.53 1.71
C PHE A 2 -26.01 -11.12 0.79
N THR A 3 -27.27 -10.75 1.00
CA THR A 3 -28.45 -11.32 0.34
C THR A 3 -29.18 -10.28 -0.53
N THR A 4 -30.14 -10.73 -1.33
CA THR A 4 -31.04 -9.84 -2.08
C THR A 4 -31.93 -9.01 -1.15
N THR A 5 -32.27 -9.54 0.03
CA THR A 5 -32.95 -8.78 1.10
C THR A 5 -32.06 -7.64 1.58
N ASP A 6 -30.80 -7.93 1.92
CA ASP A 6 -29.83 -6.89 2.33
C ASP A 6 -29.64 -5.82 1.24
N ALA A 7 -29.60 -6.22 -0.05
CA ALA A 7 -29.49 -5.29 -1.18
C ALA A 7 -30.65 -4.29 -1.22
N THR A 8 -31.87 -4.80 -1.01
CA THR A 8 -33.10 -4.01 -1.05
C THR A 8 -33.20 -3.10 0.17
N GLU A 9 -32.92 -3.62 1.37
CA GLU A 9 -33.01 -2.87 2.63
C GLU A 9 -31.95 -1.78 2.76
N LEU A 10 -30.71 -2.08 2.33
CA LEU A 10 -29.59 -1.13 2.41
C LEU A 10 -29.50 -0.21 1.18
N GLY A 11 -30.23 -0.51 0.11
CA GLY A 11 -30.16 0.23 -1.16
C GLY A 11 -28.77 0.13 -1.81
N VAL A 12 -28.08 -0.99 -1.63
CA VAL A 12 -26.71 -1.21 -2.12
C VAL A 12 -26.69 -2.29 -3.19
N GLU A 13 -26.16 -1.94 -4.36
CA GLU A 13 -25.86 -2.87 -5.45
C GLU A 13 -24.36 -3.19 -5.44
N TRP A 14 -24.01 -4.46 -5.18
CA TRP A 14 -22.64 -4.92 -5.31
C TRP A 14 -22.26 -5.06 -6.78
N ARG A 15 -21.05 -4.63 -7.13
CA ARG A 15 -20.51 -4.75 -8.48
C ARG A 15 -19.24 -5.55 -8.46
N ASP A 16 -19.16 -6.52 -9.38
CA ASP A 16 -17.94 -7.26 -9.61
C ASP A 16 -16.83 -6.33 -10.13
N GLN A 17 -15.62 -6.55 -9.63
CA GLN A 17 -14.44 -5.76 -9.95
C GLN A 17 -13.32 -6.73 -10.36
N PRO A 18 -13.41 -7.33 -11.57
CA PRO A 18 -12.45 -8.33 -12.02
C PRO A 18 -11.06 -7.71 -12.21
N CYS A 19 -10.02 -8.45 -11.80
CA CYS A 19 -8.62 -8.05 -11.96
C CYS A 19 -7.86 -9.21 -12.63
N PRO A 20 -7.50 -9.09 -13.92
CA PRO A 20 -6.72 -10.12 -14.62
C PRO A 20 -5.35 -10.37 -13.99
N ALA A 21 -4.75 -11.53 -14.27
CA ALA A 21 -3.38 -11.81 -13.87
C ALA A 21 -2.42 -10.75 -14.43
N GLY A 22 -1.52 -10.24 -13.58
CA GLY A 22 -0.57 -9.18 -13.92
C GLY A 22 -1.16 -7.76 -13.92
N ALA A 23 -2.47 -7.60 -13.77
CA ALA A 23 -3.09 -6.29 -13.59
C ALA A 23 -3.04 -5.83 -12.13
N ALA A 24 -3.22 -4.53 -11.92
CA ALA A 24 -3.37 -3.92 -10.60
C ALA A 24 -4.76 -3.31 -10.45
N ARG A 25 -5.34 -3.47 -9.26
CA ARG A 25 -6.56 -2.78 -8.84
C ARG A 25 -6.26 -1.94 -7.60
N ILE A 26 -6.62 -0.67 -7.65
CA ILE A 26 -6.49 0.27 -6.55
C ILE A 26 -7.89 0.59 -6.03
N SER A 27 -8.08 0.53 -4.72
CA SER A 27 -9.35 0.84 -4.07
C SER A 27 -9.13 1.62 -2.79
N LEU A 28 -10.07 2.50 -2.44
CA LEU A 28 -10.08 3.18 -1.16
C LEU A 28 -10.45 2.20 -0.05
N PRO A 29 -9.76 2.22 1.11
CA PRO A 29 -9.93 1.22 2.16
C PRO A 29 -11.31 1.26 2.84
N HIS A 30 -11.99 2.41 2.81
CA HIS A 30 -13.33 2.58 3.39
C HIS A 30 -14.47 2.07 2.50
N LEU A 31 -14.18 1.71 1.24
CA LEU A 31 -15.21 1.14 0.37
C LEU A 31 -15.55 -0.27 0.86
N PRO A 32 -16.84 -0.56 1.13
CA PRO A 32 -17.26 -1.93 1.41
C PRO A 32 -16.80 -2.85 0.28
N HIS A 33 -16.16 -3.96 0.62
CA HIS A 33 -15.66 -4.93 -0.33
C HIS A 33 -15.72 -6.34 0.24
N GLY A 34 -15.73 -7.33 -0.65
CA GLY A 34 -15.81 -8.74 -0.30
C GLY A 34 -15.51 -9.63 -1.50
N ALA A 35 -15.75 -10.92 -1.35
CA ALA A 35 -15.66 -11.89 -2.43
C ALA A 35 -16.88 -12.82 -2.39
N SER A 36 -17.40 -13.18 -3.57
CA SER A 36 -18.38 -14.25 -3.76
C SER A 36 -17.68 -15.60 -3.57
N GLY A 37 -17.53 -16.03 -2.32
CA GLY A 37 -16.90 -17.32 -2.01
C GLY A 37 -17.78 -18.53 -2.37
N PRO A 38 -17.22 -19.77 -2.36
CA PRO A 38 -15.79 -20.09 -2.16
C PRO A 38 -14.94 -19.83 -3.41
N SER A 39 -13.60 -19.76 -3.25
CA SER A 39 -12.69 -19.62 -4.40
C SER A 39 -12.77 -20.86 -5.29
N VAL A 40 -12.92 -20.66 -6.60
CA VAL A 40 -12.97 -21.76 -7.59
C VAL A 40 -11.58 -22.21 -8.09
N GLY A 41 -10.52 -21.56 -7.60
CA GLY A 41 -9.14 -21.87 -7.95
C GLY A 41 -8.16 -21.16 -7.03
N GLU A 42 -6.87 -21.41 -7.25
CA GLU A 42 -5.80 -20.71 -6.54
C GLU A 42 -5.72 -19.26 -7.01
N ARG A 43 -5.76 -18.32 -6.07
CA ARG A 43 -5.68 -16.89 -6.33
C ARG A 43 -4.61 -16.28 -5.45
N ILE A 44 -3.47 -15.94 -6.04
CA ILE A 44 -2.37 -15.25 -5.36
C ILE A 44 -2.52 -13.75 -5.66
N THR A 45 -2.69 -12.96 -4.60
CA THR A 45 -2.75 -11.49 -4.69
C THR A 45 -1.70 -10.88 -3.79
N VAL A 46 -0.89 -9.97 -4.32
CA VAL A 46 -0.05 -9.08 -3.52
C VAL A 46 -0.87 -7.82 -3.24
N MET A 47 -1.14 -7.54 -1.97
CA MET A 47 -1.97 -6.41 -1.54
C MET A 47 -1.12 -5.40 -0.76
N PRO A 48 -0.43 -4.47 -1.45
CA PRO A 48 0.22 -3.37 -0.76
C PRO A 48 -0.84 -2.43 -0.19
N TRP A 49 -0.63 -1.98 1.04
CA TRP A 49 -1.41 -0.91 1.65
C TRP A 49 -0.55 0.33 1.77
N TYR A 50 -1.01 1.41 1.12
CA TYR A 50 -0.40 2.72 1.21
C TYR A 50 -1.05 3.49 2.34
N VAL A 51 -0.21 4.06 3.21
CA VAL A 51 -0.62 4.90 4.34
C VAL A 51 0.08 6.25 4.19
N ALA A 52 -0.63 7.35 4.42
CA ALA A 52 0.01 8.65 4.37
C ALA A 52 0.97 8.82 5.56
N VAL A 53 2.10 9.49 5.30
CA VAL A 53 3.01 9.98 6.33
C VAL A 53 2.69 11.46 6.54
N GLY A 54 2.51 11.87 7.78
CA GLY A 54 2.21 13.25 8.17
C GLY A 54 3.36 14.21 7.87
N ASP A 55 3.08 15.51 8.02
CA ASP A 55 4.03 16.59 7.73
C ASP A 55 5.27 16.57 8.64
N ASP A 56 5.16 15.96 9.83
CA ASP A 56 6.27 15.71 10.75
C ASP A 56 7.25 14.65 10.22
N GLY A 57 6.88 13.96 9.12
CA GLY A 57 7.68 12.91 8.49
C GLY A 57 7.69 11.59 9.26
N GLU A 58 6.92 11.46 10.34
CA GLU A 58 6.99 10.33 11.26
C GLU A 58 5.62 9.70 11.56
N THR A 59 4.59 10.52 11.76
CA THR A 59 3.25 10.05 12.09
C THR A 59 2.58 9.41 10.88
N LEU A 60 1.91 8.27 11.06
CA LEU A 60 1.09 7.65 10.03
C LEU A 60 -0.37 8.11 10.12
N GLU A 61 -1.09 8.10 8.99
CA GLU A 61 -2.54 8.34 8.94
C GLU A 61 -3.31 7.44 9.91
N VAL A 62 -2.90 6.16 10.02
CA VAL A 62 -3.40 5.20 11.00
C VAL A 62 -2.37 5.09 12.13
N GLN A 63 -2.54 5.88 13.18
CA GLN A 63 -1.56 6.00 14.27
C GLN A 63 -1.36 4.68 15.03
N GLU A 64 -2.40 3.86 15.13
CA GLU A 64 -2.35 2.56 15.79
C GLU A 64 -1.54 1.53 15.00
N ALA A 65 -1.25 1.78 13.71
CA ALA A 65 -0.41 0.91 12.89
C ALA A 65 1.09 1.04 13.21
N GLY A 66 1.47 2.05 14.01
CA GLY A 66 2.84 2.38 14.37
C GLY A 66 3.27 3.72 13.77
N ASN A 67 4.57 3.87 13.53
CA ASN A 67 5.16 5.07 12.93
C ASN A 67 5.97 4.75 11.67
N ARG A 68 6.40 5.79 10.96
CA ARG A 68 7.19 5.68 9.74
C ARG A 68 8.52 4.98 9.95
N ASN A 69 9.20 5.19 11.08
CA ASN A 69 10.47 4.53 11.37
C ASN A 69 10.30 3.01 11.58
N GLU A 70 9.26 2.59 12.30
CA GLU A 70 8.90 1.18 12.47
C GLU A 70 8.59 0.50 11.14
N LEU A 71 7.84 1.18 10.25
CA LEU A 71 7.61 0.69 8.89
C LEU A 71 8.90 0.58 8.08
N ALA A 72 9.78 1.59 8.15
CA ALA A 72 11.06 1.57 7.45
C ALA A 72 11.95 0.40 7.90
N ILE A 73 12.00 0.13 9.21
CA ILE A 73 12.71 -1.01 9.79
C ILE A 73 12.09 -2.32 9.28
N ALA A 74 10.76 -2.45 9.30
CA ALA A 74 10.06 -3.64 8.84
C ALA A 74 10.32 -3.93 7.36
N HIS A 75 10.31 -2.90 6.50
CA HIS A 75 10.63 -3.03 5.08
C HIS A 75 12.10 -3.44 4.84
N ARG A 76 13.05 -2.78 5.50
CA ARG A 76 14.48 -3.11 5.42
C ARG A 76 14.75 -4.56 5.84
N ASP A 77 14.18 -4.95 6.99
CA ASP A 77 14.43 -6.27 7.56
C ASP A 77 13.53 -7.35 6.95
N SER A 78 12.59 -6.97 6.07
CA SER A 78 11.59 -7.85 5.44
C SER A 78 10.82 -8.70 6.46
N VAL A 79 10.38 -8.06 7.54
CA VAL A 79 9.63 -8.67 8.64
C VAL A 79 8.25 -8.05 8.77
N ALA A 80 7.31 -8.79 9.36
CA ALA A 80 5.99 -8.26 9.66
C ALA A 80 6.06 -7.21 10.79
N THR A 81 5.33 -6.12 10.62
CA THR A 81 5.07 -5.15 11.68
C THR A 81 4.28 -5.76 12.84
N ARG A 82 4.28 -5.07 13.99
CA ARG A 82 3.54 -5.50 15.18
C ARG A 82 2.02 -5.49 14.95
N TYR A 83 1.52 -4.46 14.28
CA TYR A 83 0.11 -4.25 13.97
C TYR A 83 -0.11 -4.30 12.45
N SER A 84 -1.32 -4.64 12.05
CA SER A 84 -1.76 -4.50 10.67
C SER A 84 -1.82 -3.01 10.31
N PRO A 85 -1.86 -2.66 9.02
CA PRO A 85 -1.97 -1.25 8.65
C PRO A 85 -3.35 -0.63 8.99
N SER A 86 -4.31 -1.42 9.50
CA SER A 86 -5.55 -0.92 10.10
C SER A 86 -5.45 -0.71 11.62
N GLY A 87 -4.25 -0.82 12.20
CA GLY A 87 -4.02 -0.66 13.64
C GLY A 87 -4.44 -1.85 14.50
N LEU A 88 -4.80 -2.99 13.90
CA LEU A 88 -5.29 -4.16 14.60
C LEU A 88 -4.20 -5.24 14.72
N ALA A 89 -4.36 -6.17 15.65
CA ALA A 89 -3.48 -7.34 15.68
C ALA A 89 -3.65 -8.18 14.40
N ASN A 90 -2.55 -8.78 13.92
CA ASN A 90 -2.56 -9.67 12.75
C ASN A 90 -3.35 -10.96 13.05
N ARG A 91 -4.63 -11.01 12.64
CA ARG A 91 -5.56 -12.11 12.94
C ARG A 91 -5.42 -13.34 12.03
N TYR A 92 -5.05 -13.14 10.77
CA TYR A 92 -5.13 -14.18 9.73
C TYR A 92 -3.77 -14.83 9.42
N GLY A 93 -2.81 -14.69 10.33
CA GLY A 93 -1.45 -15.16 10.16
C GLY A 93 -0.44 -14.04 10.29
N LYS A 94 0.69 -14.36 10.90
CA LYS A 94 1.88 -13.52 10.94
C LYS A 94 3.00 -14.36 10.33
N ILE A 95 3.74 -13.81 9.39
CA ILE A 95 4.97 -14.46 8.89
C ILE A 95 5.98 -14.39 10.04
N PRO A 96 6.36 -15.53 10.66
CA PRO A 96 7.17 -15.52 11.88
C PRO A 96 8.67 -15.41 11.59
N PHE A 97 9.04 -15.32 10.31
CA PHE A 97 10.41 -15.25 9.84
C PHE A 97 10.56 -14.08 8.87
N ARG A 98 11.81 -13.64 8.67
CA ARG A 98 12.17 -12.75 7.57
C ARG A 98 11.86 -13.44 6.24
N LEU A 99 11.19 -12.74 5.32
CA LEU A 99 10.86 -13.30 4.00
C LEU A 99 12.16 -13.81 3.33
N PRO A 100 12.30 -15.12 3.05
CA PRO A 100 13.53 -15.67 2.50
C PRO A 100 13.75 -15.16 1.06
N ALA A 101 15.02 -15.08 0.66
CA ALA A 101 15.43 -14.64 -0.67
C ALA A 101 15.00 -13.19 -1.05
N THR A 102 14.77 -12.30 -0.07
CA THR A 102 14.61 -10.87 -0.39
C THR A 102 15.94 -10.26 -0.81
N THR A 103 15.90 -9.54 -1.93
CA THR A 103 16.99 -8.69 -2.39
C THR A 103 16.57 -7.24 -2.23
N GLU A 104 17.48 -6.43 -1.69
CA GLU A 104 17.27 -4.99 -1.63
C GLU A 104 17.52 -4.39 -3.01
N VAL A 105 16.47 -3.89 -3.63
CA VAL A 105 16.58 -3.04 -4.82
C VAL A 105 16.55 -1.60 -4.33
N THR A 106 17.67 -0.88 -4.47
CA THR A 106 17.82 0.50 -3.98
C THR A 106 18.29 1.42 -5.08
N GLY A 107 17.93 2.70 -4.98
CA GLY A 107 18.43 3.72 -5.90
C GLY A 107 17.83 3.64 -7.31
N VAL A 108 16.76 2.87 -7.52
CA VAL A 108 15.99 2.87 -8.78
C VAL A 108 15.27 4.20 -8.97
N SER A 109 14.72 4.74 -7.88
CA SER A 109 13.99 6.01 -7.87
C SER A 109 13.94 6.55 -6.44
N ALA A 110 14.00 7.88 -6.28
CA ALA A 110 13.90 8.52 -4.98
C ALA A 110 12.50 8.31 -4.38
N ILE A 111 11.45 8.36 -5.20
CA ILE A 111 10.07 8.04 -4.77
C ILE A 111 9.98 6.57 -4.36
N SER A 112 10.57 5.65 -5.13
CA SER A 112 10.58 4.23 -4.79
C SER A 112 11.24 3.98 -3.43
N ASP A 113 12.40 4.61 -3.18
CA ASP A 113 13.06 4.56 -1.87
C ASP A 113 12.21 5.16 -0.74
N ALA A 114 11.43 6.22 -1.04
CA ALA A 114 10.58 6.88 -0.06
C ALA A 114 9.36 6.02 0.33
N VAL A 115 8.72 5.35 -0.64
CA VAL A 115 7.58 4.46 -0.44
C VAL A 115 7.91 3.33 0.55
N VAL A 116 9.13 2.79 0.49
CA VAL A 116 9.58 1.73 1.42
C VAL A 116 10.25 2.28 2.68
N GLY A 117 10.22 3.59 2.92
CA GLY A 117 10.78 4.20 4.13
C GLY A 117 12.31 4.29 4.16
N ARG A 118 13.02 4.04 3.05
CA ARG A 118 14.49 4.22 2.99
C ARG A 118 14.90 5.68 2.83
N ARG A 119 14.02 6.50 2.26
CA ARG A 119 14.22 7.96 2.09
C ARG A 119 13.06 8.73 2.73
N GLN A 120 13.31 9.96 3.15
CA GLN A 120 12.24 10.85 3.59
C GLN A 120 11.55 11.50 2.38
N TRP A 121 10.23 11.69 2.48
CA TRP A 121 9.45 12.44 1.48
C TRP A 121 9.89 13.89 1.32
N SER A 122 10.50 14.48 2.35
CA SER A 122 11.09 15.83 2.35
C SER A 122 12.40 15.93 1.57
N SER A 123 13.02 14.81 1.19
CA SER A 123 14.32 14.79 0.50
C SER A 123 14.25 15.58 -0.80
N PRO A 124 15.26 16.43 -1.11
CA PRO A 124 15.30 17.18 -2.38
C PRO A 124 15.17 16.29 -3.62
N ALA A 125 15.74 15.09 -3.59
CA ALA A 125 15.63 14.13 -4.69
C ALA A 125 14.21 13.61 -4.88
N VAL A 126 13.47 13.35 -3.80
CA VAL A 126 12.06 12.93 -3.87
C VAL A 126 11.20 14.07 -4.39
N ARG A 127 11.40 15.29 -3.87
CA ARG A 127 10.67 16.48 -4.32
C ARG A 127 10.92 16.79 -5.78
N LEU A 128 12.18 16.65 -6.23
CA LEU A 128 12.53 16.81 -7.64
C LEU A 128 11.78 15.79 -8.48
N GLU A 129 11.92 14.50 -8.19
CA GLU A 129 11.26 13.45 -8.96
C GLU A 129 9.72 13.60 -8.97
N MET A 130 9.11 13.93 -7.83
CA MET A 130 7.67 14.22 -7.72
C MET A 130 7.25 15.39 -8.62
N SER A 131 8.04 16.47 -8.64
CA SER A 131 7.76 17.63 -9.49
C SER A 131 7.90 17.33 -10.98
N VAL A 132 8.75 16.38 -11.35
CA VAL A 132 8.87 15.94 -12.74
C VAL A 132 7.68 15.08 -13.15
N LEU A 133 7.35 14.06 -12.35
CA LEU A 133 6.31 13.08 -12.69
C LEU A 133 4.90 13.65 -12.57
N PHE A 134 4.65 14.45 -11.53
CA PHE A 134 3.30 14.91 -11.17
C PHE A 134 3.14 16.44 -11.24
N GLY A 135 4.22 17.19 -11.46
CA GLY A 135 4.14 18.63 -11.65
C GLY A 135 3.66 19.01 -13.04
N THR A 136 3.31 20.29 -13.19
CA THR A 136 2.89 20.90 -14.45
C THR A 136 4.04 21.51 -15.25
N SER A 137 5.28 21.41 -14.75
CA SER A 137 6.44 22.06 -15.35
C SER A 137 7.12 21.15 -16.37
N ASP A 138 6.98 21.47 -17.65
CA ASP A 138 7.67 20.76 -18.74
C ASP A 138 9.20 20.88 -18.61
N ALA A 139 9.71 22.01 -18.11
CA ALA A 139 11.15 22.18 -17.84
C ALA A 139 11.71 21.22 -16.76
N ALA A 140 10.86 20.67 -15.90
CA ALA A 140 11.27 19.62 -14.97
C ALA A 140 11.37 18.27 -15.69
N ARG A 141 10.45 17.99 -16.62
CA ARG A 141 10.44 16.78 -17.46
C ARG A 141 11.63 16.71 -18.41
N ASP A 142 12.03 17.84 -18.99
CA ASP A 142 13.18 17.92 -19.89
C ASP A 142 14.51 17.58 -19.22
N LYS A 143 14.59 17.57 -17.88
CA LYS A 143 15.81 17.18 -17.14
C LYS A 143 15.97 15.67 -16.95
N LEU A 144 14.98 14.85 -17.33
CA LEU A 144 15.05 13.39 -17.28
C LEU A 144 15.43 12.74 -18.62
N LEU A 145 15.46 13.52 -19.71
CA LEU A 145 15.89 13.09 -21.05
C LEU A 145 17.31 13.57 -21.33
#